data_AF-W9R4F5-F1
#
_entry.id   AF-W9R4F5-F1
#
_cell.length_a   1.000
_cell.length_b   1.000
_cell.length_c   1.000
_cell.angle_alpha   90.00
_cell.angle_beta   90.00
_cell.angle_gamma   90.00
#
_symmetry.space_group_name_H-M   'P 1'
#
loop_
_entity.id
_entity.type
_entity.pdbx_description
1 polymer ?
#
loop_
_entity_poly.entity_id
_entity_poly.type
_entity_poly.pdbx_seq_one_letter_code
_entity_poly.pdbx_strand_id
1 'polypeptide(L)'
;MASAQGFTPLTELGFPSSSSSSSSSSSNSLHRNRIFLCRMDENLWGRTSAKFCPVICCKQQNPNFIAPKPSKLREFRLFTSVELDQFLTSDDEEEMGEGFFEAIEELERMTREPSDVLEEMNDRLSARELQLVLVYFSQEGRDSWCALEVFEWLRKENRVDKETMELMVTLMCSWVKKLIEGEHDVGDVVDLLVDMACVGLRPGFSMMENVILLYWEMGEKGRAVSFVKEVLRRGIACLEDDGEGPKGGPTGYLAWKMMVEGNYMEAVKLVVDIRESGLKPEVYSYLIAMTAVVKELNEFAKALRKLKGFERAGLTAELDEESVELIEKYQSDLLDDGVRLSNWVIEEGITSLNGVVHERLLAMYICAGRGIEAERQLWKMKLVGKEADGDLYDIVLAICASQKEGRAIARLLTRVNFSSTLRKRKSLSWLLRGYIKGGHFDNAAETVVKMLDLGLCPEYLDRAAVLQGLRKRIKGPDTVETYLKLCKHLSDYNLIGPCLIYLYIKKYKLWIMKML
;
A
#
# COMPACT_ATOMS: atom_id res chain seq x y z
N MET A 1 12.22 25.05 -10.63
CA MET A 1 11.88 24.34 -11.88
C MET A 1 12.64 23.03 -11.87
N ALA A 2 11.96 21.94 -12.30
CA ALA A 2 12.18 20.52 -11.96
C ALA A 2 11.71 20.16 -10.55
N SER A 3 10.86 19.16 -10.27
CA SER A 3 9.73 18.54 -11.01
C SER A 3 9.07 17.63 -9.98
N ALA A 4 7.90 18.02 -9.47
CA ALA A 4 7.08 17.22 -8.59
C ALA A 4 6.45 16.04 -9.38
N GLN A 5 7.06 14.86 -9.28
CA GLN A 5 6.50 13.60 -9.77
C GLN A 5 6.96 12.46 -8.86
N GLY A 6 6.22 12.22 -7.76
CA GLY A 6 6.45 11.09 -6.83
C GLY A 6 5.19 10.29 -6.48
N PHE A 7 4.01 10.79 -6.87
CA PHE A 7 2.78 10.01 -6.90
C PHE A 7 2.29 10.05 -8.34
N THR A 8 2.23 8.89 -8.99
CA THR A 8 1.55 8.78 -10.27
C THR A 8 0.13 9.32 -10.08
N PRO A 9 -0.29 10.34 -10.85
CA PRO A 9 -1.68 10.74 -10.84
C PRO A 9 -2.52 9.51 -11.23
N LEU A 10 -3.73 9.38 -10.67
CA LEU A 10 -4.68 8.28 -10.90
C LEU A 10 -5.00 8.00 -12.39
N THR A 11 -4.49 8.82 -13.31
CA THR A 11 -4.41 8.58 -14.75
C THR A 11 -3.65 7.31 -15.17
N GLU A 12 -2.93 6.63 -14.28
CA GLU A 12 -2.33 5.30 -14.55
C GLU A 12 -3.11 4.12 -13.96
N LEU A 13 -4.35 4.32 -13.49
CA LEU A 13 -5.29 3.20 -13.42
C LEU A 13 -5.69 2.87 -14.85
N GLY A 14 -4.99 1.91 -15.46
CA GLY A 14 -5.33 1.31 -16.74
C GLY A 14 -6.76 0.74 -16.71
N PHE A 15 -7.74 1.62 -16.91
CA PHE A 15 -9.11 1.24 -17.20
C PHE A 15 -9.11 0.66 -18.62
N PRO A 16 -9.56 -0.58 -18.81
CA PRO A 16 -9.44 -1.24 -20.09
C PRO A 16 -10.29 -0.53 -21.15
N SER A 17 -9.63 0.02 -22.17
CA SER A 17 -10.21 0.08 -23.51
C SER A 17 -10.35 -1.36 -24.00
N SER A 18 -11.58 -1.84 -24.09
CA SER A 18 -11.88 -3.15 -24.66
C SER A 18 -11.49 -3.19 -26.14
N SER A 19 -10.42 -3.91 -26.47
CA SER A 19 -10.12 -4.31 -27.85
C SER A 19 -9.59 -5.74 -27.91
N SER A 20 -10.31 -6.54 -28.72
CA SER A 20 -9.88 -7.71 -29.49
C SER A 20 -9.22 -8.89 -28.76
N SER A 21 -10.01 -9.95 -28.62
CA SER A 21 -9.57 -11.34 -28.51
C SER A 21 -8.79 -11.79 -29.75
N SER A 22 -7.60 -12.34 -29.55
CA SER A 22 -7.00 -13.31 -30.46
C SER A 22 -6.50 -14.51 -29.66
N SER A 23 -6.86 -15.68 -30.17
CA SER A 23 -6.70 -17.00 -29.61
C SER A 23 -5.32 -17.59 -29.89
N SER A 24 -4.67 -18.16 -28.88
CA SER A 24 -3.80 -19.31 -29.06
C SER A 24 -3.60 -20.05 -27.72
N SER A 25 -3.82 -21.35 -27.80
CA SER A 25 -3.82 -22.36 -26.76
C SER A 25 -2.42 -22.69 -26.23
N SER A 26 -2.29 -22.89 -24.92
CA SER A 26 -1.18 -23.66 -24.32
C SER A 26 -1.64 -24.30 -23.01
N SER A 27 -1.22 -25.54 -22.84
CA SER A 27 -1.61 -26.54 -21.83
C SER A 27 -1.32 -26.18 -20.37
N ASN A 28 -2.28 -26.50 -19.50
CA ASN A 28 -2.17 -26.51 -18.04
C ASN A 28 -1.29 -27.65 -17.51
N SER A 29 -0.58 -27.42 -16.42
CA SER A 29 -0.33 -28.43 -15.40
C SER A 29 -0.66 -27.87 -14.01
N LEU A 30 -1.62 -28.53 -13.36
CA LEU A 30 -2.12 -28.28 -12.02
C LEU A 30 -1.16 -28.85 -10.98
N HIS A 31 -0.90 -28.14 -9.87
CA HIS A 31 -0.69 -28.81 -8.59
C HIS A 31 -1.37 -28.12 -7.41
N ARG A 32 -1.90 -28.99 -6.55
CA ARG A 32 -2.96 -28.83 -5.56
C ARG A 32 -2.47 -28.15 -4.27
N ASN A 33 -3.29 -27.23 -3.76
CA ASN A 33 -3.27 -26.81 -2.36
C ASN A 33 -3.85 -27.91 -1.46
N ARG A 34 -3.21 -28.14 -0.30
CA ARG A 34 -3.78 -28.88 0.83
C ARG A 34 -4.10 -27.90 1.95
N ILE A 35 -5.37 -27.87 2.30
CA ILE A 35 -5.97 -27.20 3.45
C ILE A 35 -5.63 -28.01 4.71
N PHE A 36 -5.23 -27.35 5.79
CA PHE A 36 -5.33 -27.89 7.14
C PHE A 36 -5.98 -26.86 8.06
N LEU A 37 -7.18 -27.21 8.52
CA LEU A 37 -7.79 -26.67 9.74
C LEU A 37 -6.99 -27.18 10.95
N CYS A 38 -6.80 -26.35 11.97
CA CYS A 38 -6.88 -26.84 13.34
C CYS A 38 -7.40 -25.79 14.32
N ARG A 39 -7.99 -26.31 15.38
CA ARG A 39 -9.05 -25.80 16.24
C ARG A 39 -8.47 -25.25 17.55
N MET A 40 -9.22 -24.35 18.17
CA MET A 40 -8.97 -23.66 19.44
C MET A 40 -8.58 -24.58 20.62
N ASP A 41 -7.86 -24.00 21.58
CA ASP A 41 -8.20 -24.15 23.01
C ASP A 41 -7.77 -22.95 23.85
N GLU A 42 -8.60 -22.67 24.85
CA GLU A 42 -8.60 -21.56 25.80
C GLU A 42 -7.52 -21.69 26.89
N ASN A 43 -7.10 -20.58 27.51
CA ASN A 43 -7.18 -20.43 28.97
C ASN A 43 -6.88 -19.00 29.48
N LEU A 44 -7.66 -18.62 30.48
CA LEU A 44 -7.69 -17.36 31.23
C LEU A 44 -6.53 -17.20 32.23
N TRP A 45 -6.12 -15.96 32.49
CA TRP A 45 -5.96 -15.24 33.80
C TRP A 45 -5.37 -13.85 33.47
N GLY A 46 -5.70 -12.69 34.04
CA GLY A 46 -6.46 -12.35 35.24
C GLY A 46 -5.73 -11.24 36.02
N ARG A 47 -5.96 -9.95 35.67
CA ARG A 47 -5.65 -8.69 36.44
C ARG A 47 -4.15 -8.44 36.77
N THR A 48 -3.61 -7.23 36.96
CA THR A 48 -4.07 -5.95 37.52
C THR A 48 -3.10 -4.84 37.07
N SER A 49 -3.56 -3.59 36.98
CA SER A 49 -2.73 -2.41 36.73
C SER A 49 -1.81 -2.07 37.90
N ALA A 50 -0.55 -1.71 37.61
CA ALA A 50 0.23 -0.79 38.44
C ALA A 50 1.24 -0.03 37.58
N LYS A 51 1.11 1.29 37.55
CA LYS A 51 2.13 2.22 37.05
C LYS A 51 3.30 2.21 38.02
N PHE A 52 4.47 1.74 37.60
CA PHE A 52 5.76 2.05 38.23
C PHE A 52 6.84 1.81 37.17
N CYS A 53 7.60 2.84 36.81
CA CYS A 53 8.86 2.68 36.11
C CYS A 53 9.87 2.11 37.11
N PRO A 54 10.41 0.89 36.92
CA PRO A 54 11.63 0.53 37.59
C PRO A 54 12.80 1.07 36.76
N VAL A 55 13.75 1.71 37.44
CA VAL A 55 15.14 1.75 36.97
C VAL A 55 15.58 0.29 36.92
N ILE A 56 15.59 -0.31 35.73
CA ILE A 56 16.08 -1.68 35.55
C ILE A 56 17.59 -1.58 35.37
N CYS A 57 18.30 -1.82 36.47
CA CYS A 57 19.70 -2.20 36.43
C CYS A 57 19.77 -3.64 35.89
N CYS A 58 19.88 -3.79 34.58
CA CYS A 58 20.08 -5.09 33.93
C CYS A 58 21.50 -5.58 34.21
N LYS A 59 21.71 -6.26 35.34
CA LYS A 59 22.80 -7.22 35.48
C LYS A 59 22.45 -8.50 34.74
N GLN A 60 22.57 -8.51 33.42
CA GLN A 60 22.70 -9.77 32.69
C GLN A 60 24.17 -10.20 32.76
N GLN A 61 24.52 -10.92 33.82
CA GLN A 61 25.75 -11.70 33.84
C GLN A 61 25.57 -12.92 32.92
N ASN A 62 26.27 -12.93 31.78
CA ASN A 62 26.50 -14.17 31.05
C ASN A 62 27.31 -15.15 31.93
N PRO A 63 26.82 -16.35 32.26
CA PRO A 63 27.45 -17.21 33.27
C PRO A 63 28.62 -18.06 32.78
N ASN A 64 29.19 -17.80 31.60
CA ASN A 64 30.29 -18.60 31.05
C ASN A 64 31.56 -17.77 30.83
N PHE A 65 32.21 -17.36 31.92
CA PHE A 65 33.60 -16.90 31.89
C PHE A 65 34.48 -17.84 32.72
N ILE A 66 35.22 -18.72 32.03
CA ILE A 66 36.44 -19.31 32.56
C ILE A 66 37.56 -18.34 32.23
N ALA A 67 38.08 -17.66 33.25
CA ALA A 67 39.22 -16.76 33.13
C ALA A 67 40.47 -17.53 32.64
N PRO A 68 41.12 -17.15 31.53
CA PRO A 68 42.46 -17.63 31.23
C PRO A 68 43.48 -16.81 32.03
N LYS A 69 44.46 -17.49 32.62
CA LYS A 69 45.60 -16.88 33.33
C LYS A 69 46.48 -16.06 32.37
N PRO A 70 47.20 -15.03 32.87
CA PRO A 70 47.95 -14.12 32.03
C PRO A 70 49.26 -14.77 31.60
N SER A 71 49.43 -14.99 30.30
CA SER A 71 50.76 -15.19 29.75
C SER A 71 50.79 -14.91 28.26
N LYS A 72 51.60 -13.91 27.90
CA LYS A 72 52.18 -13.62 26.58
C LYS A 72 51.19 -13.17 25.52
N LEU A 73 51.34 -11.89 25.13
CA LEU A 73 51.16 -11.34 23.78
C LEU A 73 50.43 -12.31 22.86
N ARG A 74 49.09 -12.28 22.91
CA ARG A 74 48.30 -12.78 21.79
C ARG A 74 48.67 -11.88 20.63
N GLU A 75 49.38 -12.43 19.65
CA GLU A 75 49.50 -11.85 18.32
C GLU A 75 48.09 -11.50 17.86
N PHE A 76 47.76 -10.21 17.92
CA PHE A 76 46.63 -9.62 17.23
C PHE A 76 46.94 -9.73 15.74
N ARG A 77 46.73 -10.92 15.19
CA ARG A 77 46.67 -11.11 13.75
C ARG A 77 45.54 -10.24 13.24
N LEU A 78 45.96 -9.10 12.69
CA LEU A 78 45.38 -8.33 11.61
C LEU A 78 43.84 -8.27 11.64
N PHE A 79 43.34 -7.06 11.87
CA PHE A 79 41.96 -6.62 11.71
C PHE A 79 41.41 -6.81 10.27
N THR A 80 41.50 -7.99 9.66
CA THR A 80 41.22 -8.25 8.24
C THR A 80 39.89 -8.94 7.98
N SER A 81 38.89 -8.74 8.84
CA SER A 81 37.54 -9.26 8.54
C SER A 81 36.42 -8.37 9.04
N VAL A 82 36.34 -7.15 8.51
CA VAL A 82 35.06 -6.44 8.29
C VAL A 82 35.25 -5.55 7.05
N GLU A 83 34.22 -5.39 6.21
CA GLU A 83 34.14 -4.43 5.08
C GLU A 83 34.23 -2.95 5.52
N LEU A 84 34.98 -2.63 6.58
CA LEU A 84 35.22 -1.29 7.13
C LEU A 84 36.55 -0.68 6.64
N ASP A 85 37.27 -1.36 5.73
CA ASP A 85 38.55 -0.92 5.15
C ASP A 85 38.50 0.53 4.63
N GLN A 86 37.34 1.03 4.22
CA GLN A 86 37.25 2.34 3.57
C GLN A 86 37.36 3.56 4.52
N PHE A 87 37.17 3.38 5.84
CA PHE A 87 37.20 4.50 6.81
C PHE A 87 38.46 4.57 7.68
N LEU A 88 39.28 3.51 7.74
CA LEU A 88 40.44 3.46 8.65
C LEU A 88 41.78 3.17 7.98
N THR A 89 41.80 2.75 6.71
CA THR A 89 43.05 2.46 5.99
C THR A 89 43.45 3.64 5.08
N SER A 90 43.73 4.79 5.67
CA SER A 90 44.79 5.63 5.12
C SER A 90 46.11 5.14 5.72
N ASP A 91 47.10 4.92 4.87
CA ASP A 91 48.42 4.27 5.07
C ASP A 91 49.34 4.82 6.18
N ASP A 92 48.81 5.41 7.25
CA ASP A 92 49.60 5.85 8.40
C ASP A 92 49.60 4.75 9.47
N GLU A 93 50.60 3.88 9.42
CA GLU A 93 50.98 3.00 10.54
C GLU A 93 51.56 3.84 11.70
N GLU A 94 50.73 4.61 12.40
CA GLU A 94 51.10 5.08 13.73
C GLU A 94 50.99 3.88 14.69
N GLU A 95 52.12 3.49 15.28
CA GLU A 95 52.18 2.45 16.32
C GLU A 95 51.13 2.76 17.41
N MET A 96 50.18 1.85 17.60
CA MET A 96 49.16 1.96 18.65
C MET A 96 49.84 2.17 20.01
N GLY A 97 49.48 3.25 20.71
CA GLY A 97 50.13 3.59 21.97
C GLY A 97 49.86 2.57 23.08
N GLU A 98 50.76 2.45 24.05
CA GLU A 98 50.54 1.59 25.24
C GLU A 98 49.26 1.96 26.00
N GLY A 99 48.84 3.23 25.93
CA GLY A 99 47.57 3.70 26.50
C GLY A 99 46.33 3.10 25.84
N PHE A 100 46.37 2.77 24.54
CA PHE A 100 45.24 2.11 23.87
C PHE A 100 45.00 0.68 24.41
N PHE A 101 46.08 -0.10 24.58
CA PHE A 101 45.98 -1.47 25.10
C PHE A 101 45.57 -1.51 26.57
N GLU A 102 46.07 -0.58 27.38
CA GLU A 102 45.67 -0.44 28.79
C GLU A 102 44.19 -0.06 28.92
N ALA A 103 43.68 0.81 28.05
CA ALA A 103 42.27 1.19 28.04
C ALA A 103 41.37 0.00 27.72
N ILE A 104 41.75 -0.81 26.72
CA ILE A 104 41.02 -2.02 26.36
C ILE A 104 41.01 -3.02 27.51
N GLU A 105 42.16 -3.26 28.16
CA GLU A 105 42.26 -4.23 29.26
C GLU A 105 41.39 -3.81 30.46
N GLU A 106 41.41 -2.53 30.84
CA GLU A 106 40.60 -2.02 31.95
C GLU A 106 39.10 -2.00 31.64
N LEU A 107 38.72 -1.63 30.41
CA LEU A 107 37.32 -1.69 29.95
C LEU A 107 36.81 -3.13 29.88
N GLU A 108 37.63 -4.10 29.46
CA GLU A 108 37.26 -5.53 29.47
C GLU A 108 37.10 -6.11 30.87
N ARG A 109 37.87 -5.61 31.85
CA ARG A 109 37.78 -6.08 33.23
C ARG A 109 36.45 -5.71 33.89
N MET A 110 35.75 -4.68 33.40
CA MET A 110 34.43 -4.25 33.89
C MET A 110 34.40 -4.05 35.42
N THR A 111 35.52 -3.60 36.01
CA THR A 111 35.63 -3.40 37.47
C THR A 111 35.27 -1.98 37.91
N ARG A 112 35.28 -1.03 36.97
CA ARG A 112 34.96 0.41 37.14
C ARG A 112 33.98 0.83 36.04
N GLU A 113 33.29 1.96 36.22
CA GLU A 113 32.44 2.50 35.16
C GLU A 113 33.30 2.91 33.95
N PRO A 114 32.88 2.61 32.70
CA PRO A 114 33.66 2.95 31.50
C PRO A 114 34.05 4.43 31.42
N SER A 115 33.19 5.33 31.89
CA SER A 115 33.46 6.77 31.97
C SER A 115 34.65 7.11 32.84
N ASP A 116 34.83 6.44 33.98
CA ASP A 116 35.91 6.72 34.92
C ASP A 116 37.27 6.30 34.34
N VAL A 117 37.29 5.17 33.61
CA VAL A 117 38.48 4.67 32.93
C VAL A 117 38.86 5.62 31.78
N LEU A 118 37.87 6.07 31.00
CA LEU A 118 38.11 6.99 29.88
C LEU A 118 38.54 8.39 30.35
N GLU A 119 38.01 8.89 31.48
CA GLU A 119 38.43 10.18 32.05
C GLU A 119 39.90 10.14 32.51
N GLU A 120 40.34 9.06 33.15
CA GLU A 120 41.73 8.86 33.57
C GLU A 120 42.69 8.76 32.37
N MET A 121 42.23 8.21 31.26
CA MET A 121 43.03 7.95 30.06
C MET A 121 42.89 9.03 28.98
N ASN A 122 42.11 10.09 29.23
CA ASN A 122 41.74 11.10 28.23
C ASN A 122 42.95 11.77 27.57
N ASP A 123 43.96 12.13 28.35
CA ASP A 123 45.19 12.78 27.87
C ASP A 123 46.13 11.83 27.11
N ARG A 124 45.90 10.52 27.21
CA ARG A 124 46.75 9.45 26.66
C ARG A 124 46.19 8.84 25.38
N LEU A 125 44.97 9.19 24.98
CA LEU A 125 44.26 8.61 23.84
C LEU A 125 43.99 9.65 22.73
N SER A 126 44.53 9.36 21.54
CA SER A 126 44.23 10.09 20.31
C SER A 126 42.77 9.86 19.85
N ALA A 127 42.26 10.74 18.97
CA ALA A 127 40.93 10.56 18.39
C ALA A 127 40.81 9.25 17.59
N ARG A 128 41.88 8.85 16.90
CA ARG A 128 41.97 7.59 16.15
C ARG A 128 41.94 6.37 17.06
N GLU A 129 42.65 6.42 18.19
CA GLU A 129 42.61 5.34 19.18
C GLU A 129 41.23 5.19 19.81
N LEU A 130 40.50 6.27 20.06
CA LEU A 130 39.12 6.21 20.56
C LEU A 130 38.15 5.62 19.54
N GLN A 131 38.30 5.94 18.25
CA GLN A 131 37.56 5.25 17.18
C GLN A 131 37.89 3.76 17.11
N LEU A 132 39.16 3.39 17.30
CA LEU A 132 39.58 1.99 17.36
C LEU A 132 39.00 1.27 18.60
N VAL A 133 38.88 1.94 19.74
CA VAL A 133 38.21 1.39 20.94
C VAL A 133 36.73 1.12 20.63
N LEU A 134 36.03 2.04 19.94
CA LEU A 134 34.64 1.81 19.50
C LEU A 134 34.53 0.60 18.57
N VAL A 135 35.41 0.51 17.57
CA VAL A 135 35.44 -0.63 16.65
C VAL A 135 35.76 -1.93 17.41
N TYR A 136 36.68 -1.89 18.37
CA TYR A 136 37.07 -3.05 19.16
C TYR A 136 35.89 -3.65 19.93
N PHE A 137 35.16 -2.82 20.68
CA PHE A 137 33.99 -3.26 21.44
C PHE A 137 32.77 -3.56 20.56
N SER A 138 32.79 -3.15 19.28
CA SER A 138 31.75 -3.50 18.30
C SER A 138 31.90 -4.88 17.65
N GLN A 139 33.07 -5.54 17.81
CA GLN A 139 33.39 -6.84 17.22
C GLN A 139 32.68 -8.01 17.91
N GLU A 140 32.68 -9.18 17.26
CA GLU A 140 31.92 -10.36 17.70
C GLU A 140 32.31 -10.87 19.09
N GLY A 141 31.28 -11.13 19.90
CA GLY A 141 31.40 -11.70 21.24
C GLY A 141 31.71 -10.68 22.35
N ARG A 142 31.60 -9.38 22.08
CA ARG A 142 31.83 -8.29 23.05
C ARG A 142 30.57 -7.48 23.32
N ASP A 143 30.57 -6.77 24.45
CA ASP A 143 29.41 -6.03 24.95
C ASP A 143 29.16 -4.77 24.11
N SER A 144 28.12 -4.80 23.27
CA SER A 144 27.61 -3.64 22.52
C SER A 144 27.28 -2.46 23.42
N TRP A 145 26.92 -2.73 24.68
CA TRP A 145 26.70 -1.73 25.72
C TRP A 145 27.98 -0.93 26.03
N CYS A 146 29.15 -1.58 26.11
CA CYS A 146 30.41 -0.88 26.39
C CYS A 146 30.78 0.08 25.25
N ALA A 147 30.52 -0.29 23.99
CA ALA A 147 30.73 0.59 22.85
C ALA A 147 29.79 1.83 22.90
N LEU A 148 28.54 1.64 23.33
CA LEU A 148 27.57 2.71 23.52
C LEU A 148 27.99 3.68 24.65
N GLU A 149 28.51 3.17 25.77
CA GLU A 149 29.04 3.98 26.87
C GLU A 149 30.28 4.79 26.47
N VAL A 150 31.23 4.16 25.74
CA VAL A 150 32.39 4.86 25.18
C VAL A 150 31.93 6.01 24.27
N PHE A 151 30.93 5.77 23.42
CA PHE A 151 30.38 6.81 22.55
C PHE A 151 29.64 7.90 23.35
N GLU A 152 28.91 7.55 24.41
CA GLU A 152 28.27 8.54 25.29
C GLU A 152 29.30 9.46 25.93
N TRP A 153 30.41 8.89 26.43
CA TRP A 153 31.50 9.66 27.02
C TRP A 153 32.15 10.60 25.98
N LEU A 154 32.48 10.09 24.79
CA LEU A 154 33.04 10.90 23.68
C LEU A 154 32.16 12.10 23.35
N ARG A 155 30.84 11.89 23.38
CA ARG A 155 29.86 12.94 23.13
C ARG A 155 29.82 13.97 24.27
N LYS A 156 29.90 13.55 25.54
CA LYS A 156 29.98 14.47 26.69
C LYS A 156 31.24 15.35 26.61
N GLU A 157 32.35 14.79 26.17
CA GLU A 157 33.62 15.50 25.95
C GLU A 157 33.67 16.30 24.64
N ASN A 158 32.59 16.33 23.86
CA ASN A 158 32.49 17.04 22.58
C ASN A 158 33.58 16.62 21.56
N ARG A 159 34.02 15.36 21.62
CA ARG A 159 35.03 14.75 20.73
C ARG A 159 34.43 13.96 19.57
N VAL A 160 33.12 14.08 19.35
CA VAL A 160 32.41 13.39 18.27
C VAL A 160 32.45 14.26 17.01
N ASP A 161 33.28 13.86 16.06
CA ASP A 161 33.29 14.43 14.70
C ASP A 161 32.28 13.73 13.78
N LYS A 162 32.17 14.22 12.54
CA LYS A 162 31.26 13.68 11.52
C LYS A 162 31.60 12.22 11.18
N GLU A 163 32.88 11.89 11.16
CA GLU A 163 33.39 10.54 10.85
C GLU A 163 33.04 9.55 11.96
N THR A 164 33.19 9.93 13.23
CA THR A 164 32.80 9.11 14.40
C THR A 164 31.29 8.88 14.45
N MET A 165 30.48 9.88 14.05
CA MET A 165 29.03 9.70 13.89
C MET A 165 28.68 8.69 12.79
N GLU A 166 29.31 8.80 11.62
CA GLU A 166 29.10 7.87 10.49
C GLU A 166 29.56 6.44 10.81
N LEU A 167 30.71 6.31 11.47
CA LEU A 167 31.23 5.05 12.00
C LEU A 167 30.21 4.42 12.95
N MET A 168 29.71 5.20 13.91
CA MET A 168 28.74 4.70 14.87
C MET A 168 27.45 4.23 14.20
N VAL A 169 26.91 4.98 13.24
CA VAL A 169 25.74 4.55 12.45
C VAL A 169 25.99 3.23 11.71
N THR A 170 27.19 3.05 11.17
CA THR A 170 27.60 1.82 10.49
C THR A 170 27.67 0.63 11.45
N LEU A 171 28.25 0.82 12.63
CA LEU A 171 28.30 -0.19 13.69
C LEU A 171 26.89 -0.57 14.16
N MET A 172 26.01 0.42 14.33
CA MET A 172 24.61 0.19 14.70
C MET A 172 23.88 -0.68 13.67
N CYS A 173 24.01 -0.37 12.38
CA CYS A 173 23.44 -1.19 11.30
C CYS A 173 23.98 -2.62 11.32
N SER A 174 25.28 -2.79 11.60
CA SER A 174 25.92 -4.11 11.70
C SER A 174 25.36 -4.92 12.88
N TRP A 175 25.22 -4.32 14.07
CA TRP A 175 24.64 -5.00 15.24
C TRP A 175 23.19 -5.41 15.01
N VAL A 176 22.37 -4.52 14.44
CA VAL A 176 20.98 -4.86 14.08
C VAL A 176 20.93 -6.03 13.11
N LYS A 177 21.74 -5.98 12.04
CA LYS A 177 21.83 -7.08 11.07
C LYS A 177 22.22 -8.40 11.75
N LYS A 178 23.20 -8.39 12.64
CA LYS A 178 23.64 -9.58 13.38
C LYS A 178 22.57 -10.13 14.31
N LEU A 179 21.83 -9.28 15.02
CA LEU A 179 20.72 -9.74 15.87
C LEU A 179 19.63 -10.42 15.04
N ILE A 180 19.32 -9.87 13.86
CA ILE A 180 18.32 -10.44 12.96
C ILE A 180 18.82 -11.78 12.37
N GLU A 181 20.07 -11.85 11.93
CA GLU A 181 20.69 -13.08 11.39
C GLU A 181 20.84 -14.16 12.47
N GLY A 182 21.09 -13.77 13.72
CA GLY A 182 21.13 -14.66 14.89
C GLY A 182 19.76 -15.12 15.39
N GLU A 183 18.68 -14.79 14.68
CA GLU A 183 17.28 -15.09 15.02
C GLU A 183 16.84 -14.62 16.41
N HIS A 184 17.46 -13.57 16.96
CA HIS A 184 17.08 -12.98 18.25
C HIS A 184 15.63 -12.47 18.27
N ASP A 185 15.08 -12.29 19.48
CA ASP A 185 13.72 -11.78 19.61
C ASP A 185 13.63 -10.34 19.07
N VAL A 186 12.45 -9.98 18.59
CA VAL A 186 12.20 -8.61 18.13
C VAL A 186 12.39 -7.61 19.27
N GLY A 187 12.10 -8.02 20.51
CA GLY A 187 12.38 -7.23 21.71
C GLY A 187 13.84 -6.81 21.82
N ASP A 188 14.79 -7.73 21.58
CA ASP A 188 16.24 -7.48 21.70
C ASP A 188 16.70 -6.42 20.68
N VAL A 189 16.18 -6.46 19.45
CA VAL A 189 16.49 -5.47 18.42
C VAL A 189 15.94 -4.09 18.81
N VAL A 190 14.74 -4.05 19.41
CA VAL A 190 14.14 -2.79 19.85
C VAL A 190 14.81 -2.26 21.12
N ASP A 191 15.24 -3.12 22.04
CA ASP A 191 16.05 -2.75 23.21
C ASP A 191 17.33 -2.06 22.76
N LEU A 192 18.04 -2.63 21.79
CA LEU A 192 19.24 -2.03 21.21
C LEU A 192 18.94 -0.64 20.59
N LEU A 193 17.83 -0.46 19.86
CA LEU A 193 17.43 0.83 19.32
C LEU A 193 17.09 1.86 20.41
N VAL A 194 16.54 1.42 21.54
CA VAL A 194 16.28 2.27 22.70
C VAL A 194 17.60 2.68 23.37
N ASP A 195 18.53 1.75 23.54
CA ASP A 195 19.86 2.01 24.13
C ASP A 195 20.64 3.02 23.27
N MET A 196 20.58 2.88 21.95
CA MET A 196 21.14 3.87 21.01
C MET A 196 20.53 5.27 21.22
N ALA A 197 19.20 5.34 21.39
CA ALA A 197 18.52 6.60 21.64
C ALA A 197 18.88 7.24 22.99
N CYS A 198 19.17 6.44 24.02
CA CYS A 198 19.66 6.90 25.33
C CYS A 198 21.04 7.57 25.20
N VAL A 199 21.91 6.99 24.36
CA VAL A 199 23.20 7.56 23.97
C VAL A 199 23.05 8.72 22.96
N GLY A 200 21.81 9.18 22.72
CA GLY A 200 21.39 10.27 21.84
C GLY A 200 21.73 10.12 20.37
N LEU A 201 22.02 8.89 19.95
CA LEU A 201 21.89 8.46 18.57
C LEU A 201 20.42 8.15 18.35
N ARG A 202 19.63 9.19 18.03
CA ARG A 202 18.21 8.98 17.76
C ARG A 202 18.06 8.20 16.46
N PRO A 203 17.55 6.95 16.48
CA PRO A 203 17.36 6.20 15.25
C PRO A 203 16.29 6.89 14.40
N GLY A 204 16.72 7.44 13.26
CA GLY A 204 15.82 8.08 12.31
C GLY A 204 15.03 7.06 11.48
N PHE A 205 14.14 7.55 10.62
CA PHE A 205 13.33 6.71 9.72
C PHE A 205 14.19 5.78 8.84
N SER A 206 15.37 6.24 8.38
CA SER A 206 16.28 5.42 7.57
C SER A 206 16.73 4.15 8.27
N MET A 207 16.94 4.20 9.60
CA MET A 207 17.32 3.01 10.37
C MET A 207 16.14 2.04 10.44
N MET A 208 14.94 2.55 10.73
CA MET A 208 13.72 1.73 10.78
C MET A 208 13.41 1.08 9.43
N GLU A 209 13.57 1.83 8.34
CA GLU A 209 13.44 1.32 6.98
C GLU A 209 14.41 0.16 6.72
N ASN A 210 15.69 0.31 7.10
CA ASN A 210 16.68 -0.76 6.97
C ASN A 210 16.31 -2.00 7.79
N VAL A 211 15.88 -1.84 9.05
CA VAL A 211 15.46 -2.97 9.89
C VAL A 211 14.27 -3.71 9.28
N ILE A 212 13.28 -2.95 8.79
CA ILE A 212 12.12 -3.52 8.11
C ILE A 212 12.56 -4.28 6.86
N LEU A 213 13.44 -3.70 6.04
CA LEU A 213 13.98 -4.35 4.85
C LEU A 213 14.72 -5.65 5.17
N LEU A 214 15.55 -5.67 6.22
CA LEU A 214 16.28 -6.86 6.63
C LEU A 214 15.34 -7.99 7.03
N TYR A 215 14.35 -7.74 7.90
CA TYR A 215 13.33 -8.77 8.21
C TYR A 215 12.55 -9.21 6.97
N TRP A 216 12.32 -8.29 6.03
CA TRP A 216 11.58 -8.57 4.81
C TRP A 216 12.36 -9.45 3.83
N GLU A 217 13.65 -9.18 3.64
CA GLU A 217 14.55 -9.95 2.77
C GLU A 217 14.82 -11.35 3.32
N MET A 218 14.84 -11.50 4.65
CA MET A 218 14.92 -12.80 5.32
C MET A 218 13.62 -13.63 5.21
N GLY A 219 12.54 -13.06 4.66
CA GLY A 219 11.24 -13.74 4.53
C GLY A 219 10.42 -13.78 5.82
N GLU A 220 10.92 -13.21 6.91
CA GLU A 220 10.31 -13.17 8.24
C GLU A 220 9.26 -12.05 8.36
N LYS A 221 8.24 -12.07 7.49
CA LYS A 221 7.18 -11.04 7.42
C LYS A 221 6.45 -10.84 8.76
N GLY A 222 6.27 -11.91 9.53
CA GLY A 222 5.66 -11.84 10.86
C GLY A 222 6.51 -11.10 11.89
N ARG A 223 7.84 -11.25 11.83
CA ARG A 223 8.79 -10.52 12.69
C ARG A 223 8.82 -9.04 12.30
N ALA A 224 8.77 -8.71 11.00
CA ALA A 224 8.66 -7.32 10.54
C ALA A 224 7.42 -6.61 11.10
N VAL A 225 6.26 -7.28 11.11
CA VAL A 225 5.02 -6.72 11.71
C VAL A 225 5.17 -6.55 13.22
N SER A 226 5.77 -7.52 13.89
CA SER A 226 6.01 -7.48 15.33
C SER A 226 6.97 -6.33 15.69
N PHE A 227 7.99 -6.11 14.87
CA PHE A 227 8.95 -5.00 15.01
C PHE A 227 8.25 -3.65 14.94
N VAL A 228 7.43 -3.43 13.91
CA VAL A 228 6.66 -2.17 13.79
C VAL A 228 5.72 -1.97 14.99
N LYS A 229 5.03 -3.03 15.44
CA LYS A 229 4.17 -2.95 16.64
C LYS A 229 4.96 -2.56 17.89
N GLU A 230 6.15 -3.12 18.08
CA GLU A 230 6.99 -2.84 19.25
C GLU A 230 7.62 -1.44 19.21
N VAL A 231 8.07 -0.99 18.04
CA VAL A 231 8.54 0.39 17.81
C VAL A 231 7.45 1.41 18.16
N LEU A 232 6.19 1.15 17.75
CA LEU A 232 5.05 2.01 18.10
C LEU A 232 4.69 1.96 19.58
N ARG A 233 4.75 0.78 20.22
CA ARG A 233 4.46 0.62 21.66
C ARG A 233 5.41 1.44 22.53
N ARG A 234 6.70 1.39 22.20
CA ARG A 234 7.75 2.09 22.96
C ARG A 234 7.89 3.55 22.58
N GLY A 235 7.21 3.99 21.51
CA GLY A 235 7.23 5.38 21.06
C GLY A 235 8.64 5.84 20.67
N ILE A 236 9.43 4.97 20.03
CA ILE A 236 10.77 5.35 19.55
C ILE A 236 10.58 6.46 18.52
N ALA A 237 10.89 7.68 18.94
CA ALA A 237 10.48 8.90 18.27
C ALA A 237 11.14 9.05 16.89
N CYS A 238 10.44 8.63 15.84
CA CYS A 238 10.65 9.13 14.48
C CYS A 238 10.03 10.53 14.40
N LEU A 239 10.63 11.52 15.09
CA LEU A 239 10.19 12.90 14.94
C LEU A 239 10.56 13.42 13.54
N GLU A 240 9.64 14.25 13.05
CA GLU A 240 9.58 14.85 11.73
C GLU A 240 10.92 15.52 11.35
N ASP A 241 11.47 15.14 10.20
CA ASP A 241 12.56 15.85 9.54
C ASP A 241 12.18 16.17 8.08
N ASP A 242 12.63 17.35 7.64
CA ASP A 242 12.25 18.22 6.51
C ASP A 242 12.31 17.57 5.10
N GLY A 243 11.57 16.49 4.88
CA GLY A 243 11.62 15.71 3.64
C GLY A 243 10.28 15.55 2.95
N GLU A 244 10.07 16.32 1.88
CA GLU A 244 8.98 16.24 0.89
C GLU A 244 9.02 14.89 0.12
N GLY A 245 8.78 13.78 0.83
CA GLY A 245 8.73 12.42 0.30
C GLY A 245 7.63 11.57 0.97
N PRO A 246 7.29 10.39 0.41
CA PRO A 246 6.24 9.51 0.93
C PRO A 246 6.68 8.77 2.20
N LYS A 247 7.18 9.48 3.22
CA LYS A 247 7.71 8.88 4.46
C LYS A 247 6.60 8.77 5.51
N GLY A 248 5.78 7.73 5.38
CA GLY A 248 4.67 7.41 6.29
C GLY A 248 5.09 6.61 7.53
N GLY A 249 6.26 6.89 8.11
CA GLY A 249 6.83 6.14 9.24
C GLY A 249 6.93 4.62 9.02
N PRO A 250 7.39 3.86 10.03
CA PRO A 250 7.56 2.41 9.92
C PRO A 250 6.31 1.66 9.46
N THR A 251 5.11 2.05 9.90
CA THR A 251 3.88 1.34 9.49
C THR A 251 3.56 1.57 8.02
N GLY A 252 3.64 2.81 7.58
CA GLY A 252 3.34 3.18 6.20
C GLY A 252 4.34 2.57 5.24
N TYR A 253 5.62 2.51 5.63
CA TYR A 253 6.66 1.85 4.85
C TYR A 253 6.40 0.35 4.66
N LEU A 254 6.11 -0.36 5.75
CA LEU A 254 5.82 -1.80 5.69
C LEU A 254 4.57 -2.10 4.84
N ALA A 255 3.50 -1.30 5.01
CA ALA A 255 2.30 -1.41 4.19
C ALA A 255 2.58 -1.09 2.70
N TRP A 256 3.43 -0.11 2.42
CA TRP A 256 3.87 0.21 1.06
C TRP A 256 4.68 -0.95 0.46
N LYS A 257 5.60 -1.54 1.21
CA LYS A 257 6.39 -2.71 0.76
C LYS A 257 5.47 -3.89 0.41
N MET A 258 4.50 -4.21 1.27
CA MET A 258 3.46 -5.21 0.99
C MET A 258 2.70 -4.92 -0.30
N MET A 259 2.31 -3.65 -0.51
CA MET A 259 1.61 -3.22 -1.72
C MET A 259 2.46 -3.35 -2.99
N VAL A 260 3.76 -3.05 -2.94
CA VAL A 260 4.67 -3.20 -4.09
C VAL A 260 4.78 -4.66 -4.51
N GLU A 261 4.74 -5.60 -3.56
CA GLU A 261 4.72 -7.04 -3.84
C GLU A 261 3.36 -7.59 -4.29
N GLY A 262 2.32 -6.75 -4.34
CA GLY A 262 0.97 -7.17 -4.71
C GLY A 262 0.14 -7.77 -3.55
N ASN A 263 0.67 -7.76 -2.32
CA ASN A 263 -0.04 -8.25 -1.13
C ASN A 263 -0.95 -7.16 -0.56
N TYR A 264 -1.95 -6.71 -1.33
CA TYR A 264 -2.78 -5.55 -0.99
C TYR A 264 -3.63 -5.79 0.26
N MET A 265 -4.30 -6.95 0.35
CA MET A 265 -5.13 -7.31 1.50
C MET A 265 -4.32 -7.33 2.81
N GLU A 266 -3.10 -7.88 2.78
CA GLU A 266 -2.25 -7.92 3.98
C GLU A 266 -1.78 -6.52 4.40
N ALA A 267 -1.52 -5.62 3.44
CA ALA A 267 -1.22 -4.21 3.75
C ALA A 267 -2.40 -3.51 4.44
N VAL A 268 -3.64 -3.80 4.02
CA VAL A 268 -4.87 -3.25 4.65
C VAL A 268 -5.01 -3.78 6.07
N LYS A 269 -4.94 -5.10 6.23
CA LYS A 269 -5.03 -5.77 7.53
C LYS A 269 -3.98 -5.27 8.51
N LEU A 270 -2.73 -5.10 8.08
CA LEU A 270 -1.64 -4.58 8.91
C LEU A 270 -2.01 -3.25 9.59
N VAL A 271 -2.47 -2.27 8.81
CA VAL A 271 -2.78 -0.94 9.33
C VAL A 271 -4.01 -0.95 10.22
N VAL A 272 -5.03 -1.74 9.86
CA VAL A 272 -6.22 -1.98 10.68
C VAL A 272 -5.84 -2.60 12.02
N ASP A 273 -5.10 -3.71 12.01
CA ASP A 273 -4.67 -4.44 13.21
C ASP A 273 -3.88 -3.54 14.16
N ILE A 274 -2.97 -2.73 13.62
CA ILE A 274 -2.16 -1.82 14.45
C ILE A 274 -3.08 -0.81 15.15
N ARG A 275 -4.01 -0.18 14.44
CA ARG A 275 -4.95 0.77 15.04
C ARG A 275 -5.89 0.10 16.05
N GLU A 276 -6.41 -1.08 15.74
CA GLU A 276 -7.31 -1.83 16.63
C GLU A 276 -6.60 -2.39 17.86
N SER A 277 -5.30 -2.64 17.78
CA SER A 277 -4.46 -2.99 18.94
C SER A 277 -4.20 -1.81 19.89
N GLY A 278 -4.78 -0.63 19.62
CA GLY A 278 -4.63 0.58 20.44
C GLY A 278 -3.36 1.37 20.14
N LEU A 279 -2.60 1.00 19.12
CA LEU A 279 -1.43 1.74 18.66
C LEU A 279 -1.85 2.86 17.71
N LYS A 280 -1.02 3.89 17.61
CA LYS A 280 -1.26 5.04 16.74
C LYS A 280 -0.34 4.96 15.52
N PRO A 281 -0.79 4.37 14.39
CA PRO A 281 -0.03 4.44 13.16
C PRO A 281 -0.05 5.88 12.62
N GLU A 282 0.91 6.16 11.75
CA GLU A 282 1.10 7.44 11.10
C GLU A 282 -0.05 7.73 10.12
N VAL A 283 -0.42 9.00 9.95
CA VAL A 283 -1.60 9.35 9.15
C VAL A 283 -1.46 8.90 7.68
N TYR A 284 -0.25 8.96 7.14
CA TYR A 284 0.06 8.47 5.79
C TYR A 284 -0.10 6.95 5.66
N SER A 285 0.03 6.18 6.73
CA SER A 285 -0.15 4.72 6.74
C SER A 285 -1.59 4.35 6.36
N TYR A 286 -2.58 5.10 6.86
CA TYR A 286 -3.97 4.95 6.44
C TYR A 286 -4.17 5.25 4.95
N LEU A 287 -3.53 6.31 4.44
CA LEU A 287 -3.61 6.67 3.02
C LEU A 287 -2.99 5.60 2.12
N ILE A 288 -1.93 4.94 2.57
CA ILE A 288 -1.30 3.80 1.87
C ILE A 288 -2.25 2.60 1.89
N ALA A 289 -2.84 2.26 3.04
CA ALA A 289 -3.83 1.19 3.13
C ALA A 289 -5.07 1.45 2.26
N MET A 290 -5.58 2.68 2.21
CA MET A 290 -6.67 3.05 1.29
C MET A 290 -6.29 2.83 -0.17
N THR A 291 -5.04 3.15 -0.57
CA THR A 291 -4.55 2.84 -1.91
C THR A 291 -4.49 1.33 -2.15
N ALA A 292 -4.11 0.53 -1.15
CA ALA A 292 -4.12 -0.93 -1.22
C ALA A 292 -5.55 -1.47 -1.42
N VAL A 293 -6.56 -0.94 -0.72
CA VAL A 293 -7.99 -1.28 -0.95
C VAL A 293 -8.38 -1.05 -2.41
N VAL A 294 -8.02 0.10 -2.99
CA VAL A 294 -8.33 0.42 -4.40
C VAL A 294 -7.67 -0.59 -5.35
N LYS A 295 -6.40 -0.96 -5.11
CA LYS A 295 -5.68 -1.94 -5.93
C LYS A 295 -6.29 -3.33 -5.81
N GLU A 296 -6.65 -3.77 -4.60
CA GLU A 296 -7.31 -5.04 -4.36
C GLU A 296 -8.66 -5.12 -5.08
N LEU A 297 -9.51 -4.07 -4.96
CA LEU A 297 -10.79 -4.01 -5.68
C LEU A 297 -10.61 -4.02 -7.20
N ASN A 298 -9.52 -3.43 -7.72
CA ASN A 298 -9.24 -3.46 -9.15
C ASN A 298 -8.85 -4.87 -9.62
N GLU A 299 -7.99 -5.59 -8.89
CA GLU A 299 -7.65 -6.98 -9.19
C GLU A 299 -8.86 -7.91 -9.04
N PHE A 300 -9.65 -7.71 -7.99
CA PHE A 300 -10.94 -8.39 -7.80
C PHE A 300 -11.88 -8.16 -9.00
N ALA A 301 -12.03 -6.92 -9.47
CA ALA A 301 -12.84 -6.60 -10.64
C ALA A 301 -12.30 -7.22 -11.94
N LYS A 302 -10.98 -7.41 -12.08
CA LYS A 302 -10.37 -8.13 -13.21
C LYS A 302 -10.66 -9.63 -13.12
N ALA A 303 -10.51 -10.23 -11.94
CA ALA A 303 -10.82 -11.63 -11.68
C ALA A 303 -12.29 -11.94 -11.98
N LEU A 304 -13.22 -11.11 -11.50
CA LEU A 304 -14.66 -11.27 -11.75
C LEU A 304 -15.02 -11.15 -13.23
N ARG A 305 -14.31 -10.30 -14.00
CA ARG A 305 -14.48 -10.21 -15.45
C ARG A 305 -14.02 -11.48 -16.17
N LYS A 306 -12.91 -12.09 -15.74
CA LYS A 306 -12.43 -13.37 -16.29
C LYS A 306 -13.44 -14.49 -15.98
N LEU A 307 -13.93 -14.55 -14.75
CA LEU A 307 -14.94 -15.51 -14.31
C LEU A 307 -16.21 -15.45 -15.19
N LYS A 308 -16.78 -14.25 -15.36
CA LYS A 308 -17.93 -14.02 -16.25
C LYS A 308 -17.64 -14.33 -17.72
N GLY A 309 -16.38 -14.26 -18.13
CA GLY A 309 -15.93 -14.68 -19.46
C GLY A 309 -16.03 -16.19 -19.66
N PHE A 310 -15.63 -16.98 -18.65
CA PHE A 310 -15.72 -18.44 -18.67
C PHE A 310 -17.17 -18.93 -18.68
N GLU A 311 -18.05 -18.30 -17.90
CA GLU A 311 -19.49 -18.60 -17.90
C GLU A 311 -20.10 -18.42 -19.30
N ARG A 312 -19.81 -17.30 -19.96
CA ARG A 312 -20.31 -17.02 -21.33
C ARG A 312 -19.77 -17.99 -22.38
N ALA A 313 -18.58 -18.55 -22.16
CA ALA A 313 -17.98 -19.54 -23.03
C ALA A 313 -18.51 -20.96 -22.75
N GLY A 314 -19.35 -21.15 -21.73
CA GLY A 314 -19.85 -22.46 -21.29
C GLY A 314 -18.76 -23.36 -20.70
N LEU A 315 -17.63 -22.78 -20.27
CA LEU A 315 -16.48 -23.50 -19.72
C LEU A 315 -16.60 -23.78 -18.22
N THR A 316 -17.53 -23.11 -17.54
CA THR A 316 -17.87 -23.30 -16.12
C THR A 316 -19.38 -23.39 -15.97
N ALA A 317 -19.87 -24.16 -14.99
CA ALA A 317 -21.26 -24.10 -14.56
C ALA A 317 -21.57 -22.68 -14.02
N GLU A 318 -22.85 -22.28 -14.05
CA GLU A 318 -23.29 -21.05 -13.40
C GLU A 318 -22.86 -21.05 -11.92
N LEU A 319 -22.40 -19.90 -11.42
CA LEU A 319 -22.05 -19.76 -10.01
C LEU A 319 -23.23 -20.14 -9.13
N ASP A 320 -22.96 -20.96 -8.11
CA ASP A 320 -23.96 -21.26 -7.08
C ASP A 320 -24.21 -20.03 -6.19
N GLU A 321 -25.33 -20.06 -5.47
CA GLU A 321 -25.77 -18.97 -4.61
C GLU A 321 -24.74 -18.64 -3.53
N GLU A 322 -24.08 -19.67 -2.97
CA GLU A 322 -23.03 -19.52 -1.96
C GLU A 322 -21.80 -18.78 -2.51
N SER A 323 -21.33 -19.11 -3.72
CA SER A 323 -20.20 -18.41 -4.34
C SER A 323 -20.53 -16.94 -4.62
N VAL A 324 -21.77 -16.63 -5.02
CA VAL A 324 -22.21 -15.25 -5.23
C VAL A 324 -22.19 -14.47 -3.91
N GLU A 325 -22.72 -15.06 -2.82
CA GLU A 325 -22.71 -14.45 -1.50
C GLU A 325 -21.28 -14.18 -1.00
N LEU A 326 -20.35 -15.13 -1.19
CA LEU A 326 -18.94 -14.95 -0.82
C LEU A 326 -18.27 -13.81 -1.61
N ILE A 327 -18.54 -13.69 -2.91
CA ILE A 327 -18.02 -12.62 -3.77
C ILE A 327 -18.54 -11.26 -3.30
N GLU A 328 -19.85 -11.16 -3.01
CA GLU A 328 -20.46 -9.93 -2.53
C GLU A 328 -19.96 -9.53 -1.15
N LYS A 329 -19.84 -10.50 -0.23
CA LYS A 329 -19.30 -10.29 1.12
C LYS A 329 -17.86 -9.79 1.07
N TYR A 330 -16.99 -10.44 0.30
CA TYR A 330 -15.60 -10.01 0.14
C TYR A 330 -15.48 -8.56 -0.34
N GLN A 331 -16.30 -8.17 -1.33
CA GLN A 331 -16.33 -6.80 -1.83
C GLN A 331 -16.86 -5.82 -0.76
N SER A 332 -17.87 -6.23 0.02
CA SER A 332 -18.41 -5.39 1.10
C SER A 332 -17.38 -5.16 2.20
N ASP A 333 -16.70 -6.21 2.66
CA ASP A 333 -15.67 -6.13 3.71
C ASP A 333 -14.55 -5.16 3.30
N LEU A 334 -14.11 -5.23 2.03
CA LEU A 334 -13.12 -4.28 1.48
C LEU A 334 -13.60 -2.83 1.43
N LEU A 335 -14.89 -2.61 1.12
CA LEU A 335 -15.47 -1.27 1.12
C LEU A 335 -15.56 -0.72 2.54
N ASP A 336 -15.94 -1.56 3.51
CA ASP A 336 -16.03 -1.20 4.91
C ASP A 336 -14.64 -0.86 5.48
N ASP A 337 -13.60 -1.62 5.11
CA ASP A 337 -12.21 -1.29 5.43
C ASP A 337 -11.80 0.08 4.89
N GLY A 338 -12.08 0.36 3.62
CA GLY A 338 -11.75 1.64 3.00
C GLY A 338 -12.49 2.83 3.64
N VAL A 339 -13.75 2.65 4.04
CA VAL A 339 -14.51 3.66 4.79
C VAL A 339 -13.94 3.84 6.20
N ARG A 340 -13.64 2.75 6.91
CA ARG A 340 -13.03 2.78 8.25
C ARG A 340 -11.71 3.53 8.25
N LEU A 341 -10.80 3.19 7.32
CA LEU A 341 -9.52 3.89 7.13
C LEU A 341 -9.73 5.38 6.84
N SER A 342 -10.73 5.74 6.03
CA SER A 342 -11.03 7.14 5.72
C SER A 342 -11.49 7.94 6.94
N ASN A 343 -12.29 7.32 7.81
CA ASN A 343 -12.77 7.95 9.04
C ASN A 343 -11.59 8.20 9.99
N TRP A 344 -10.66 7.23 10.12
CA TRP A 344 -9.46 7.42 10.92
C TRP A 344 -8.58 8.58 10.42
N VAL A 345 -8.43 8.78 9.11
CA VAL A 345 -7.70 9.96 8.59
C VAL A 345 -8.39 11.27 8.98
N ILE A 346 -9.73 11.30 8.94
CA ILE A 346 -10.52 12.49 9.29
C ILE A 346 -10.44 12.77 10.80
N GLU A 347 -10.46 11.73 11.63
CA GLU A 347 -10.33 11.82 13.10
C GLU A 347 -8.99 12.40 13.55
N GLU A 348 -7.91 12.14 12.81
CA GLU A 348 -6.60 12.74 13.08
C GLU A 348 -6.55 14.25 12.78
N GLY A 349 -7.61 14.83 12.22
CA GLY A 349 -7.84 16.28 12.14
C GLY A 349 -7.04 17.01 11.06
N ILE A 350 -6.35 16.28 10.18
CA ILE A 350 -5.51 16.87 9.12
C ILE A 350 -6.37 17.25 7.90
N THR A 351 -6.93 18.45 7.91
CA THR A 351 -7.86 18.95 6.90
C THR A 351 -7.30 18.99 5.48
N SER A 352 -5.98 19.17 5.32
CA SER A 352 -5.29 19.17 4.02
C SER A 352 -5.39 17.81 3.29
N LEU A 353 -5.60 16.72 4.03
CA LEU A 353 -5.73 15.37 3.47
C LEU A 353 -7.16 15.02 3.04
N ASN A 354 -8.17 15.81 3.42
CA ASN A 354 -9.58 15.49 3.11
C ASN A 354 -9.84 15.35 1.60
N GLY A 355 -9.24 16.20 0.77
CA GLY A 355 -9.35 16.08 -0.69
C GLY A 355 -8.73 14.77 -1.21
N VAL A 356 -7.65 14.32 -0.59
CA VAL A 356 -6.94 13.08 -0.93
C VAL A 356 -7.73 11.84 -0.47
N VAL A 357 -8.39 11.92 0.68
CA VAL A 357 -9.29 10.88 1.20
C VAL A 357 -10.50 10.69 0.29
N HIS A 358 -11.19 11.76 -0.09
CA HIS A 358 -12.35 11.67 -0.98
C HIS A 358 -11.99 11.17 -2.38
N GLU A 359 -10.80 11.49 -2.88
CA GLU A 359 -10.27 10.96 -4.13
C GLU A 359 -10.04 9.44 -4.06
N ARG A 360 -9.45 8.94 -2.96
CA ARG A 360 -9.27 7.49 -2.75
C ARG A 360 -10.59 6.75 -2.61
N LEU A 361 -11.55 7.33 -1.86
CA LEU A 361 -12.91 6.77 -1.76
C LEU A 361 -13.61 6.76 -3.12
N LEU A 362 -13.46 7.80 -3.93
CA LEU A 362 -14.00 7.84 -5.29
C LEU A 362 -13.43 6.70 -6.13
N ALA A 363 -12.11 6.53 -6.14
CA ALA A 363 -11.45 5.44 -6.87
C ALA A 363 -11.94 4.06 -6.38
N MET A 364 -12.06 3.88 -5.07
CA MET A 364 -12.57 2.66 -4.44
C MET A 364 -13.99 2.32 -4.93
N TYR A 365 -14.92 3.27 -4.84
CA TYR A 365 -16.30 3.07 -5.31
C TYR A 365 -16.38 2.86 -6.82
N ILE A 366 -15.51 3.50 -7.62
CA ILE A 366 -15.41 3.23 -9.06
C ILE A 366 -15.00 1.78 -9.32
N CYS A 367 -13.95 1.28 -8.65
CA CYS A 367 -13.47 -0.10 -8.80
C CYS A 367 -14.53 -1.12 -8.37
N ALA A 368 -15.28 -0.84 -7.31
CA ALA A 368 -16.40 -1.66 -6.86
C ALA A 368 -17.66 -1.51 -7.73
N GLY A 369 -17.71 -0.53 -8.63
CA GLY A 369 -18.89 -0.25 -9.45
C GLY A 369 -20.06 0.34 -8.67
N ARG A 370 -19.82 1.08 -7.57
CA ARG A 370 -20.84 1.69 -6.70
C ARG A 370 -21.12 3.14 -7.12
N GLY A 371 -22.07 3.32 -8.04
CA GLY A 371 -22.29 4.60 -8.73
C GLY A 371 -22.77 5.73 -7.84
N ILE A 372 -23.75 5.47 -6.97
CA ILE A 372 -24.31 6.49 -6.06
C ILE A 372 -23.24 6.99 -5.09
N GLU A 373 -22.47 6.07 -4.50
CA GLU A 373 -21.42 6.39 -3.55
C GLU A 373 -20.27 7.16 -4.22
N ALA A 374 -19.85 6.74 -5.42
CA ALA A 374 -18.86 7.45 -6.21
C ALA A 374 -19.32 8.88 -6.55
N GLU A 375 -20.58 9.05 -6.96
CA GLU A 375 -21.15 10.36 -7.22
C GLU A 375 -21.16 11.26 -5.97
N ARG A 376 -21.48 10.71 -4.80
CA ARG A 376 -21.38 11.45 -3.53
C ARG A 376 -19.95 11.93 -3.26
N GLN A 377 -18.93 11.12 -3.56
CA GLN A 377 -17.54 11.53 -3.36
C GLN A 377 -17.11 12.63 -4.32
N LEU A 378 -17.57 12.64 -5.58
CA LEU A 378 -17.33 13.77 -6.50
C LEU A 378 -17.80 15.11 -5.92
N TRP A 379 -18.98 15.12 -5.29
CA TRP A 379 -19.51 16.33 -4.65
C TRP A 379 -18.76 16.71 -3.37
N LYS A 380 -18.37 15.73 -2.55
CA LYS A 380 -17.54 15.97 -1.36
C LYS A 380 -16.17 16.55 -1.73
N MET A 381 -15.51 16.02 -2.76
CA MET A 381 -14.27 16.57 -3.32
C MET A 381 -14.43 18.04 -3.71
N LYS A 382 -15.51 18.36 -4.45
CA LYS A 382 -15.81 19.73 -4.86
C LYS A 382 -16.02 20.66 -3.65
N LEU A 383 -16.68 20.19 -2.59
CA LEU A 383 -16.91 20.96 -1.37
C LEU A 383 -15.62 21.29 -0.63
N VAL A 384 -14.64 20.39 -0.65
CA VAL A 384 -13.31 20.62 -0.06
C VAL A 384 -12.33 21.33 -1.02
N GLY A 385 -12.83 21.88 -2.13
CA GLY A 385 -12.04 22.68 -3.06
C GLY A 385 -11.15 21.87 -4.02
N LYS A 386 -11.32 20.54 -4.10
CA LYS A 386 -10.58 19.68 -5.03
C LYS A 386 -11.48 19.21 -6.16
N GLU A 387 -11.18 19.60 -7.40
CA GLU A 387 -11.96 19.16 -8.55
C GLU A 387 -11.44 17.84 -9.12
N ALA A 388 -12.33 16.87 -9.28
CA ALA A 388 -12.01 15.61 -9.96
C ALA A 388 -11.88 15.82 -11.48
N ASP A 389 -11.02 15.02 -12.10
CA ASP A 389 -10.89 15.00 -13.56
C ASP A 389 -12.23 14.68 -14.24
N GLY A 390 -12.48 15.29 -15.39
CA GLY A 390 -13.69 15.06 -16.18
C GLY A 390 -13.87 13.58 -16.52
N ASP A 391 -12.79 12.85 -16.73
CA ASP A 391 -12.86 11.42 -17.08
C ASP A 391 -13.42 10.58 -15.93
N LEU A 392 -13.16 10.96 -14.68
CA LEU A 392 -13.79 10.33 -13.52
C LEU A 392 -15.31 10.58 -13.48
N TYR A 393 -15.77 11.78 -13.84
CA TYR A 393 -17.21 12.06 -13.97
C TYR A 393 -17.87 11.16 -15.03
N ASP A 394 -17.21 10.96 -16.17
CA ASP A 394 -17.75 10.10 -17.24
C ASP A 394 -17.81 8.62 -16.81
N ILE A 395 -16.81 8.14 -16.08
CA ILE A 395 -16.81 6.78 -15.51
C ILE A 395 -17.95 6.61 -14.52
N VAL A 396 -18.13 7.55 -13.58
CA VAL A 396 -19.23 7.50 -12.60
C VAL A 396 -20.59 7.58 -13.31
N LEU A 397 -20.72 8.41 -14.34
CA LEU A 397 -21.92 8.50 -15.17
C LEU A 397 -22.26 7.14 -15.81
N ALA A 398 -21.26 6.45 -16.37
CA ALA A 398 -21.45 5.13 -16.97
C ALA A 398 -21.83 4.06 -15.94
N ILE A 399 -21.26 4.09 -14.74
CA ILE A 399 -21.62 3.17 -13.65
C ILE A 399 -23.07 3.40 -13.22
N CYS A 400 -23.46 4.65 -12.94
CA CYS A 400 -24.84 5.00 -12.59
C CYS A 400 -25.83 4.59 -13.69
N ALA A 401 -25.46 4.77 -14.97
CA ALA A 401 -26.27 4.32 -16.10
C ALA A 401 -26.44 2.80 -16.14
N SER A 402 -25.37 2.04 -15.85
CA SER A 402 -25.45 0.58 -15.77
C SER A 402 -26.31 0.05 -14.64
N GLN A 403 -26.60 0.88 -13.62
CA GLN A 403 -27.46 0.59 -12.47
C GLN A 403 -28.84 1.23 -12.58
N LYS A 404 -29.12 1.97 -13.67
CA LYS A 404 -30.36 2.74 -13.89
C LYS A 404 -30.63 3.82 -12.82
N GLU A 405 -29.58 4.44 -12.30
CA GLU A 405 -29.68 5.46 -11.24
C GLU A 405 -30.06 6.84 -11.80
N GLY A 406 -31.31 7.00 -12.22
CA GLY A 406 -31.80 8.17 -12.95
C GLY A 406 -31.54 9.51 -12.25
N ARG A 407 -31.64 9.58 -10.92
CA ARG A 407 -31.38 10.82 -10.15
C ARG A 407 -29.91 11.24 -10.20
N ALA A 408 -28.99 10.28 -10.06
CA ALA A 408 -27.55 10.54 -10.14
C ALA A 408 -27.15 10.93 -11.56
N ILE A 409 -27.67 10.21 -12.56
CA ILE A 409 -27.46 10.50 -13.98
C ILE A 409 -27.92 11.92 -14.31
N ALA A 410 -29.11 12.34 -13.86
CA ALA A 410 -29.63 13.68 -14.10
C ALA A 410 -28.69 14.77 -13.54
N ARG A 411 -28.20 14.59 -12.29
CA ARG A 411 -27.26 15.54 -11.67
C ARG A 411 -25.93 15.60 -12.43
N LEU A 412 -25.34 14.46 -12.78
CA LEU A 412 -24.07 14.41 -13.53
C LEU A 412 -24.21 15.03 -14.93
N LEU A 413 -25.35 14.83 -15.60
CA LEU A 413 -25.62 15.40 -16.92
C LEU A 413 -25.79 16.93 -16.92
N THR A 414 -26.14 17.55 -15.79
CA THR A 414 -26.19 19.02 -15.70
C THR A 414 -24.86 19.65 -16.09
N ARG A 415 -23.74 19.05 -15.65
CA ARG A 415 -22.38 19.48 -16.00
C ARG A 415 -22.07 19.27 -17.49
N VAL A 416 -22.51 18.14 -18.05
CA VAL A 416 -22.27 17.78 -19.46
C VAL A 416 -22.98 18.76 -20.40
N ASN A 417 -24.15 19.27 -20.02
CA ASN A 417 -24.93 20.18 -20.87
C ASN A 417 -24.19 21.49 -21.19
N PHE A 418 -23.42 22.02 -20.23
CA PHE A 418 -22.63 23.25 -20.36
C PHE A 418 -21.21 23.02 -20.92
N SER A 419 -20.86 21.79 -21.27
CA SER A 419 -19.53 21.45 -21.79
C SER A 419 -19.41 21.64 -23.30
N SER A 420 -18.17 21.72 -23.80
CA SER A 420 -17.87 21.76 -25.24
C SER A 420 -18.45 20.55 -25.98
N THR A 421 -18.71 20.70 -27.28
CA THR A 421 -19.28 19.65 -28.13
C THR A 421 -18.48 18.34 -28.07
N LEU A 422 -17.14 18.44 -28.05
CA LEU A 422 -16.26 17.27 -27.94
C LEU A 422 -16.43 16.54 -26.60
N ARG A 423 -16.47 17.28 -25.48
CA ARG A 423 -16.68 16.71 -24.15
C ARG A 423 -18.07 16.08 -24.04
N LYS A 424 -19.09 16.76 -24.54
CA LYS A 424 -20.47 16.26 -24.58
C LYS A 424 -20.58 14.94 -25.34
N ARG A 425 -19.91 14.82 -26.50
CA ARG A 425 -19.82 13.55 -27.25
C ARG A 425 -19.20 12.45 -26.39
N LYS A 426 -18.05 12.70 -25.77
CA LYS A 426 -17.36 11.73 -24.90
C LYS A 426 -18.27 11.26 -23.76
N SER A 427 -18.86 12.19 -23.01
CA SER A 427 -19.74 11.86 -21.88
C SER A 427 -20.99 11.08 -22.29
N LEU A 428 -21.64 11.44 -23.42
CA LEU A 428 -22.80 10.71 -23.93
C LEU A 428 -22.43 9.30 -24.44
N SER A 429 -21.25 9.12 -25.04
CA SER A 429 -20.72 7.79 -25.38
C SER A 429 -20.51 6.91 -24.15
N TRP A 430 -19.97 7.47 -23.05
CA TRP A 430 -19.85 6.75 -21.78
C TRP A 430 -21.21 6.39 -21.17
N LEU A 431 -22.17 7.33 -21.17
CA LEU A 431 -23.54 7.07 -20.74
C LEU A 431 -24.18 5.93 -21.53
N LEU A 432 -24.05 5.97 -22.86
CA LEU A 432 -24.57 4.95 -23.78
C LEU A 432 -23.98 3.57 -23.46
N ARG A 433 -22.66 3.47 -23.33
CA ARG A 433 -21.97 2.21 -22.98
C ARG A 433 -22.36 1.72 -21.58
N GLY A 434 -22.57 2.62 -20.63
CA GLY A 434 -23.12 2.30 -19.31
C GLY A 434 -24.49 1.63 -19.40
N TYR A 435 -25.44 2.22 -20.12
CA TYR A 435 -26.75 1.61 -20.34
C TYR A 435 -26.68 0.28 -21.08
N ILE A 436 -25.83 0.15 -22.11
CA ILE A 436 -25.60 -1.13 -22.81
C ILE A 436 -25.10 -2.20 -21.83
N LYS A 437 -24.13 -1.86 -20.97
CA LYS A 437 -23.55 -2.78 -19.97
C LYS A 437 -24.59 -3.23 -18.93
N GLY A 438 -25.46 -2.33 -18.47
CA GLY A 438 -26.58 -2.65 -17.57
C GLY A 438 -27.76 -3.33 -18.27
N GLY A 439 -27.72 -3.47 -19.60
CA GLY A 439 -28.83 -3.98 -20.39
C GLY A 439 -30.03 -3.04 -20.42
N HIS A 440 -29.89 -1.74 -20.14
CA HIS A 440 -30.98 -0.77 -20.23
C HIS A 440 -31.13 -0.22 -21.66
N PHE A 441 -31.47 -1.10 -22.60
CA PHE A 441 -31.44 -0.78 -24.03
C PHE A 441 -32.43 0.31 -24.48
N ASP A 442 -33.53 0.52 -23.76
CA ASP A 442 -34.46 1.61 -24.06
C ASP A 442 -33.81 2.98 -23.80
N ASN A 443 -33.20 3.15 -22.62
CA ASN A 443 -32.44 4.36 -22.29
C ASN A 443 -31.20 4.53 -23.19
N ALA A 444 -30.59 3.42 -23.61
CA ALA A 444 -29.48 3.45 -24.58
C ALA A 444 -29.95 3.98 -25.95
N ALA A 445 -31.13 3.54 -26.42
CA ALA A 445 -31.73 4.03 -27.66
C ALA A 445 -32.09 5.51 -27.58
N GLU A 446 -32.67 5.96 -26.47
CA GLU A 446 -32.93 7.38 -26.22
C GLU A 446 -31.64 8.19 -26.23
N THR A 447 -30.56 7.66 -25.65
CA THR A 447 -29.24 8.31 -25.67
C THR A 447 -28.69 8.42 -27.10
N VAL A 448 -28.86 7.39 -27.94
CA VAL A 448 -28.49 7.44 -29.36
C VAL A 448 -29.26 8.54 -30.09
N VAL A 449 -30.59 8.57 -29.93
CA VAL A 449 -31.44 9.61 -30.54
C VAL A 449 -30.99 11.00 -30.10
N LYS A 450 -30.80 11.21 -28.79
CA LYS A 450 -30.29 12.48 -28.25
C LYS A 450 -28.93 12.88 -28.83
N MET A 451 -28.02 11.93 -29.04
CA MET A 451 -26.74 12.22 -29.68
C MET A 451 -26.96 12.71 -31.12
N LEU A 452 -27.80 12.03 -31.90
CA LEU A 452 -28.10 12.41 -33.29
C LEU A 452 -28.77 13.78 -33.38
N ASP A 453 -29.73 14.07 -32.51
CA ASP A 453 -30.42 15.37 -32.43
C ASP A 453 -29.44 16.52 -32.13
N LEU A 454 -28.37 16.23 -31.38
CA LEU A 454 -27.28 17.17 -31.09
C LEU A 454 -26.23 17.24 -32.20
N GLY A 455 -26.41 16.54 -33.32
CA GLY A 455 -25.44 16.45 -34.41
C GLY A 455 -24.21 15.60 -34.08
N LEU A 456 -24.30 14.72 -33.08
CA LEU A 456 -23.22 13.85 -32.62
C LEU A 456 -23.47 12.42 -33.11
N CYS A 457 -22.53 11.85 -33.86
CA CYS A 457 -22.63 10.47 -34.32
C CYS A 457 -22.09 9.48 -33.29
N PRO A 458 -22.90 8.54 -32.78
CA PRO A 458 -22.40 7.43 -31.97
C PRO A 458 -21.57 6.44 -32.80
N GLU A 459 -20.67 5.72 -32.13
CA GLU A 459 -19.84 4.71 -32.81
C GLU A 459 -20.69 3.56 -33.37
N TYR A 460 -20.19 2.90 -34.41
CA TYR A 460 -20.90 1.81 -35.07
C TYR A 460 -21.18 0.64 -34.11
N LEU A 461 -20.18 0.25 -33.31
CA LEU A 461 -20.31 -0.85 -32.36
C LEU A 461 -21.35 -0.55 -31.29
N ASP A 462 -21.41 0.69 -30.80
CA ASP A 462 -22.40 1.11 -29.82
C ASP A 462 -23.82 1.03 -30.42
N ARG A 463 -24.03 1.55 -31.64
CA ARG A 463 -25.32 1.45 -32.35
C ARG A 463 -25.75 0.00 -32.58
N ALA A 464 -24.83 -0.84 -33.06
CA ALA A 464 -25.09 -2.25 -33.30
C ALA A 464 -25.46 -3.00 -32.02
N ALA A 465 -24.78 -2.72 -30.90
CA ALA A 465 -25.07 -3.31 -29.61
C ALA A 465 -26.47 -2.93 -29.09
N VAL A 466 -26.89 -1.65 -29.25
CA VAL A 466 -28.26 -1.22 -28.88
C VAL A 466 -29.30 -1.95 -29.73
N LEU A 467 -29.13 -1.96 -31.06
CA LEU A 467 -30.08 -2.63 -31.96
C LEU A 467 -30.18 -4.13 -31.66
N GLN A 468 -29.05 -4.80 -31.44
CA GLN A 468 -29.03 -6.22 -31.08
C GLN A 468 -29.70 -6.47 -29.73
N GLY A 469 -29.44 -5.62 -28.74
CA GLY A 469 -30.03 -5.70 -27.41
C GLY A 469 -31.55 -5.52 -27.41
N LEU A 470 -32.04 -4.50 -28.11
CA LEU A 470 -33.48 -4.28 -28.32
C LEU A 470 -34.11 -5.47 -29.05
N ARG A 471 -33.49 -5.95 -30.13
CA ARG A 471 -34.02 -7.08 -30.91
C ARG A 471 -34.20 -8.34 -30.06
N LYS A 472 -33.25 -8.67 -29.18
CA LYS A 472 -33.34 -9.82 -28.27
C LYS A 472 -34.48 -9.70 -27.26
N ARG A 473 -34.97 -8.49 -26.99
CA ARG A 473 -36.05 -8.20 -26.03
C ARG A 473 -37.44 -8.12 -26.64
N ILE A 474 -37.56 -8.17 -27.97
CA ILE A 474 -38.87 -8.18 -28.65
C ILE A 474 -39.59 -9.48 -28.30
N LYS A 475 -40.45 -9.42 -27.27
CA LYS A 475 -41.32 -10.52 -26.84
C LYS A 475 -42.80 -10.24 -27.17
N GLY A 476 -43.16 -9.01 -27.52
CA GLY A 476 -44.52 -8.57 -27.88
C GLY A 476 -44.55 -7.25 -28.66
N PRO A 477 -45.73 -6.77 -29.12
CA PRO A 477 -45.87 -5.60 -29.99
C PRO A 477 -45.45 -4.27 -29.34
N ASP A 478 -45.70 -4.09 -28.04
CA ASP A 478 -45.36 -2.84 -27.33
C ASP A 478 -43.84 -2.62 -27.21
N THR A 479 -43.04 -3.69 -27.29
CA THR A 479 -41.58 -3.64 -27.25
C THR A 479 -40.94 -3.33 -28.61
N VAL A 480 -41.73 -3.32 -29.68
CA VAL A 480 -41.24 -3.07 -31.06
C VAL A 480 -41.08 -1.58 -31.33
N GLU A 481 -41.83 -0.72 -30.64
CA GLU A 481 -41.89 0.71 -30.92
C GLU A 481 -40.53 1.42 -30.75
N THR A 482 -39.81 1.15 -29.65
CA THR A 482 -38.47 1.71 -29.41
C THR A 482 -37.49 1.31 -30.51
N TYR A 483 -37.53 0.05 -30.94
CA TYR A 483 -36.69 -0.47 -32.02
C TYR A 483 -36.98 0.23 -33.34
N LEU A 484 -38.26 0.38 -33.71
CA LEU A 484 -38.66 1.06 -34.95
C LEU A 484 -38.31 2.55 -34.94
N LYS A 485 -38.54 3.24 -33.81
CA LYS A 485 -38.16 4.66 -33.65
C LYS A 485 -36.66 4.85 -33.83
N LEU A 486 -35.85 3.97 -33.26
CA LEU A 486 -34.40 4.02 -33.40
C LEU A 486 -33.96 3.73 -34.83
N CYS A 487 -34.50 2.69 -35.49
CA CYS A 487 -34.20 2.39 -36.89
C CYS A 487 -34.53 3.58 -37.80
N LYS A 488 -35.70 4.22 -37.60
CA LYS A 488 -36.07 5.40 -38.36
C LYS A 488 -35.07 6.54 -38.19
N HIS A 489 -34.74 6.93 -36.96
CA HIS A 489 -33.74 7.99 -36.71
C HIS A 489 -32.38 7.65 -37.32
N LEU A 490 -31.94 6.39 -37.22
CA LEU A 490 -30.69 5.99 -37.85
C LEU A 490 -30.75 6.05 -39.39
N SER A 491 -31.90 5.72 -39.99
CA SER A 491 -32.13 5.82 -41.44
C SER A 491 -32.12 7.28 -41.90
N ASP A 492 -32.80 8.17 -41.16
CA ASP A 492 -32.84 9.61 -41.42
C ASP A 492 -31.43 10.25 -41.45
N TYR A 493 -30.48 9.71 -40.67
CA TYR A 493 -29.08 10.13 -40.64
C TYR A 493 -28.15 9.30 -41.56
N ASN A 494 -28.69 8.43 -42.42
CA ASN A 494 -27.95 7.51 -43.31
C ASN A 494 -26.95 6.60 -42.56
N LEU A 495 -27.27 6.23 -41.32
CA LEU A 495 -26.42 5.43 -40.44
C LEU A 495 -26.73 3.93 -40.46
N ILE A 496 -27.82 3.53 -41.11
CA ILE A 496 -28.17 2.13 -41.39
C ILE A 496 -28.62 2.00 -42.85
N GLY A 497 -28.44 0.82 -43.42
CA GLY A 497 -29.05 0.47 -44.71
C GLY A 497 -30.57 0.26 -44.60
N PRO A 498 -31.27 0.16 -45.74
CA PRO A 498 -32.71 -0.09 -45.77
C PRO A 498 -33.07 -1.36 -44.99
N CYS A 499 -34.02 -1.23 -44.06
CA CYS A 499 -34.39 -2.29 -43.14
C CYS A 499 -35.74 -2.91 -43.52
N LEU A 500 -35.73 -4.21 -43.86
CA LEU A 500 -36.94 -5.02 -44.00
C LEU A 500 -37.44 -5.48 -42.64
N ILE A 501 -38.57 -4.93 -42.19
CA ILE A 501 -39.23 -5.39 -40.97
C ILE A 501 -40.33 -6.38 -41.34
N TYR A 502 -40.20 -7.59 -40.79
CA TYR A 502 -41.21 -8.63 -40.85
C TYR A 502 -41.95 -8.67 -39.52
N LEU A 503 -43.21 -8.26 -39.53
CA LEU A 503 -44.11 -8.30 -38.37
C LEU A 503 -45.17 -9.37 -38.60
N TYR A 504 -45.15 -10.43 -37.80
CA TYR A 504 -46.17 -11.47 -37.83
C TYR A 504 -47.25 -11.23 -36.77
N ILE A 505 -48.46 -10.92 -37.20
CA ILE A 505 -49.60 -10.76 -36.31
C ILE A 505 -50.35 -12.09 -36.22
N LYS A 506 -50.02 -12.86 -35.17
CA LYS A 506 -50.57 -14.22 -34.93
C LYS A 506 -52.10 -14.27 -34.93
N LYS A 507 -52.77 -13.24 -34.39
CA LYS A 507 -54.24 -13.14 -34.32
C LYS A 507 -54.91 -13.19 -35.70
N TYR A 508 -54.27 -12.64 -36.72
CA TYR A 508 -54.82 -12.54 -38.08
C TYR A 508 -54.08 -13.40 -39.10
N LYS A 509 -53.08 -14.19 -38.67
CA LYS A 509 -52.15 -14.91 -39.55
C LYS A 509 -51.53 -14.01 -40.64
N LEU A 510 -51.32 -12.73 -40.31
CA LEU A 510 -50.88 -11.70 -41.25
C LEU A 510 -49.39 -11.42 -41.11
N TRP A 511 -48.67 -11.37 -42.24
CA TRP A 511 -47.31 -10.87 -42.33
C TRP A 511 -47.33 -9.44 -42.87
N ILE A 512 -46.79 -8.51 -42.10
CA ILE A 512 -46.53 -7.14 -42.55
C ILE A 512 -45.05 -7.08 -42.90
N MET A 513 -44.77 -6.79 -44.16
CA MET A 513 -43.43 -6.44 -44.65
C MET A 513 -43.38 -4.93 -44.84
N LYS A 514 -42.53 -4.25 -44.08
CA LYS A 514 -42.32 -2.81 -44.22
C LYS A 514 -40.84 -2.52 -44.46
N MET A 515 -40.56 -1.81 -45.55
CA MET A 515 -39.26 -1.19 -45.81
C MET A 515 -39.17 0.12 -45.02
N LEU A 516 -38.10 0.28 -44.25
CA LEU A 516 -37.70 1.54 -43.58
C LEU A 516 -36.37 2.05 -44.14
#